data_AF-A0A7X7ECY6-F1
#
_entry.id   AF-A0A7X7ECY6-F1
#
_cell.length_a   1.000
_cell.length_b   1.000
_cell.length_c   1.000
_cell.angle_alpha   90.00
_cell.angle_beta   90.00
_cell.angle_gamma   90.00
#
_symmetry.space_group_name_H-M   'P 1'
#
loop_
_entity.id
_entity.type
_entity.pdbx_description
1 polymer ?
#
loop_
_entity_poly.entity_id
_entity_poly.type
_entity_poly.pdbx_seq_one_letter_code
_entity_poly.pdbx_strand_id
1 'polypeptide(L)'
;MKCTIHASKQFVLGTVDPRLFGSFVEQLGRAVYGGVYEPGHPAADEEGFRSDVMDLVRELDVPVVRFPGGNYVSNFNWEDSIGPKENRPTRLDLAWKALDPNQFGLQEFMHWAKKVGTEPMMVINLGIRGLAEAKDLVEYCNHPGGSTLSNLRKSHGAEESYAIRLWGLGNEMDGPWQVGHKSAEEYGRLACEVGKAIKLFDPSLELVACGSSHPYMPTFPQWEETVLDHTYEV
;
A
#
# COMPACT_ATOMS: atom_id res chain seq x y z
N MET A 1 3.44 40.99 -22.06
CA MET A 1 3.17 39.88 -23.02
C MET A 1 1.69 39.51 -22.87
N LYS A 2 0.94 39.29 -23.96
CA LYS A 2 -0.48 38.86 -23.89
C LYS A 2 -0.57 37.35 -24.19
N CYS A 3 -1.32 36.62 -23.38
CA CYS A 3 -1.66 35.20 -23.59
C CYS A 3 -3.17 35.06 -23.72
N THR A 4 -3.64 34.15 -24.56
CA THR A 4 -5.06 33.83 -24.76
C THR A 4 -5.28 32.35 -24.46
N ILE A 5 -6.27 32.04 -23.63
CA ILE A 5 -6.70 30.67 -23.32
C ILE A 5 -8.10 30.47 -23.94
N HIS A 6 -8.27 29.36 -24.67
CA HIS A 6 -9.56 28.94 -25.20
C HIS A 6 -10.04 27.70 -24.45
N ALA A 7 -11.24 27.76 -23.86
CA ALA A 7 -11.89 26.62 -23.21
C ALA A 7 -13.20 26.30 -23.95
N SER A 8 -13.34 25.06 -24.42
CA SER A 8 -14.53 24.60 -25.16
C SER A 8 -14.96 23.22 -24.68
N LYS A 9 -16.27 23.05 -24.45
CA LYS A 9 -16.87 21.76 -24.08
C LYS A 9 -16.77 20.68 -25.17
N GLN A 10 -16.33 21.05 -26.38
CA GLN A 10 -16.11 20.12 -27.48
C GLN A 10 -14.73 19.44 -27.41
N PHE A 11 -13.80 19.95 -26.60
CA PHE A 11 -12.46 19.40 -26.42
C PHE A 11 -12.34 18.79 -25.02
N VAL A 12 -12.75 17.52 -24.90
CA VAL A 12 -12.73 16.77 -23.64
C VAL A 12 -11.60 15.72 -23.70
N LEU A 13 -10.72 15.70 -22.69
CA LEU A 13 -9.63 14.71 -22.58
C LEU A 13 -10.10 13.41 -21.93
N GLY A 14 -10.98 13.50 -20.92
CA GLY A 14 -11.49 12.35 -20.18
C GLY A 14 -12.21 12.78 -18.90
N THR A 15 -12.72 11.80 -18.15
CA THR A 15 -13.26 12.01 -16.81
C THR A 15 -12.10 12.01 -15.80
N VAL A 16 -12.10 12.98 -14.89
CA VAL A 16 -11.12 13.02 -13.79
C VAL A 16 -11.49 11.93 -12.79
N ASP A 17 -10.64 10.91 -12.67
CA ASP A 17 -10.74 9.92 -11.59
C ASP A 17 -10.27 10.59 -10.29
N PRO A 18 -11.09 10.59 -9.20
CA PRO A 18 -10.68 11.17 -7.93
C PRO A 18 -9.36 10.63 -7.41
N ARG A 19 -9.03 9.35 -7.70
CA ARG A 19 -7.78 8.70 -7.26
C ARG A 19 -6.51 9.40 -7.76
N LEU A 20 -6.61 10.29 -8.77
CA LEU A 20 -5.51 11.18 -9.17
C LEU A 20 -5.06 12.13 -8.04
N PHE A 21 -5.91 12.38 -7.05
CA PHE A 21 -5.62 13.20 -5.86
C PHE A 21 -5.23 12.35 -4.64
N GLY A 22 -4.82 11.10 -4.86
CA GLY A 22 -4.34 10.20 -3.81
C GLY A 22 -3.07 10.68 -3.12
N SER A 23 -2.76 10.07 -1.98
CA SER A 23 -1.55 10.32 -1.21
C SER A 23 -0.87 9.00 -0.82
N PHE A 24 0.19 9.11 -0.02
CA PHE A 24 1.04 7.98 0.35
C PHE A 24 1.58 8.14 1.77
N VAL A 25 1.42 7.11 2.59
CA VAL A 25 2.01 6.99 3.93
C VAL A 25 2.95 5.78 3.94
N GLU A 26 4.21 6.04 4.21
CA GLU A 26 5.24 5.01 4.41
C GLU A 26 5.67 4.98 5.87
N GLN A 27 6.12 3.81 6.33
CA GLN A 27 6.92 3.70 7.56
C GLN A 27 8.33 4.30 7.35
N LEU A 28 8.38 5.61 7.12
CA LEU A 28 9.58 6.38 6.82
C LEU A 28 9.64 7.62 7.70
N GLY A 29 10.72 7.73 8.47
CA GLY A 29 11.00 8.89 9.31
C GLY A 29 9.85 9.19 10.28
N ARG A 30 9.15 10.29 10.04
CA ARG A 30 8.03 10.78 10.88
C ARG A 30 6.68 10.80 10.18
N ALA A 31 6.53 10.11 9.04
CA ALA A 31 5.25 10.03 8.36
C ALA A 31 4.19 9.33 9.25
N VAL A 32 4.58 8.20 9.85
CA VAL A 32 3.75 7.47 10.82
C VAL A 32 4.02 7.96 12.24
N TYR A 33 5.18 7.60 12.81
CA TYR A 33 5.51 7.90 14.19
C TYR A 33 5.86 9.38 14.39
N GLY A 34 5.00 10.10 15.13
CA GLY A 34 5.08 11.55 15.26
C GLY A 34 4.46 12.32 14.09
N GLY A 35 3.79 11.61 13.17
CA GLY A 35 2.98 12.16 12.08
C GLY A 35 1.52 11.80 12.30
N VAL A 36 1.01 10.80 11.57
CA VAL A 36 -0.38 10.33 11.75
C VAL A 36 -0.63 9.67 13.11
N TYR A 37 0.40 9.10 13.74
CA TYR A 37 0.30 8.34 14.99
C TYR A 37 1.32 8.84 16.02
N GLU A 38 0.82 9.39 17.13
CA GLU A 38 1.66 9.92 18.21
C GLU A 38 0.93 9.80 19.57
N PRO A 39 0.89 8.59 20.16
CA PRO A 39 0.30 8.38 21.48
C PRO A 39 0.92 9.32 22.52
N GLY A 40 0.09 10.08 23.22
CA GLY A 40 0.51 11.08 24.20
C GLY A 40 0.60 12.52 23.68
N HIS A 41 0.43 12.75 22.37
CA HIS A 41 0.26 14.10 21.85
C HIS A 41 -1.05 14.73 22.38
N PRO A 42 -1.12 16.04 22.70
CA PRO A 42 -2.34 16.67 23.22
C PRO A 42 -3.56 16.55 22.30
N ALA A 43 -3.33 16.40 20.99
CA ALA A 43 -4.35 16.18 19.97
C ALA A 43 -4.54 14.71 19.57
N ALA A 44 -3.91 13.75 20.27
CA ALA A 44 -4.13 12.34 20.00
C ALA A 44 -5.53 11.90 20.47
N ASP A 45 -6.20 11.09 19.66
CA ASP A 45 -7.43 10.40 20.04
C ASP A 45 -7.14 9.16 20.91
N GLU A 46 -8.19 8.43 21.29
CA GLU A 46 -8.10 7.22 22.11
C GLU A 46 -7.28 6.08 21.47
N GLU A 47 -7.12 6.09 20.14
CA GLU A 47 -6.34 5.11 19.41
C GLU A 47 -4.89 5.57 19.18
N GLY A 48 -4.56 6.82 19.54
CA GLY A 48 -3.25 7.43 19.37
C GLY A 48 -3.06 8.18 18.04
N PHE A 49 -4.12 8.33 17.25
CA PHE A 49 -4.08 9.09 16.00
C PHE A 49 -4.19 10.58 16.28
N ARG A 50 -3.39 11.37 15.57
CA ARG A 50 -3.43 12.82 15.72
C ARG A 50 -4.66 13.43 15.04
N SER A 51 -5.63 13.88 15.82
CA SER A 51 -6.88 14.48 15.32
C SER A 51 -6.66 15.71 14.46
N ASP A 52 -5.72 16.58 14.83
CA ASP A 52 -5.35 17.76 14.05
C ASP A 52 -4.73 17.41 12.69
N VAL A 53 -3.98 16.31 12.58
CA VAL A 53 -3.48 15.79 11.29
C VAL A 53 -4.63 15.17 10.49
N MET A 54 -5.51 14.39 11.13
CA MET A 54 -6.69 13.81 10.47
C MET A 54 -7.60 14.88 9.88
N ASP A 55 -7.81 16.00 10.58
CA ASP A 55 -8.63 17.11 10.11
C ASP A 55 -8.04 17.74 8.84
N LEU A 56 -6.71 17.93 8.78
CA LEU A 56 -6.02 18.42 7.58
C LEU A 56 -6.13 17.43 6.41
N VAL A 57 -6.04 16.13 6.66
CA VAL A 57 -6.21 15.11 5.61
C VAL A 57 -7.63 15.12 5.06
N ARG A 58 -8.65 15.30 5.92
CA ARG A 58 -10.05 15.45 5.49
C ARG A 58 -10.26 16.73 4.70
N GLU A 59 -9.62 17.83 5.07
CA GLU A 59 -9.67 19.10 4.33
C GLU A 59 -9.07 18.97 2.92
N LEU A 60 -8.01 18.15 2.77
CA LEU A 60 -7.40 17.85 1.48
C LEU A 60 -8.23 16.91 0.60
N ASP A 61 -9.29 16.29 1.13
CA ASP A 61 -10.17 15.35 0.43
C ASP A 61 -9.40 14.22 -0.28
N VAL A 62 -8.46 13.60 0.43
CA VAL A 62 -7.60 12.54 -0.12
C VAL A 62 -8.43 11.26 -0.30
N PRO A 63 -8.66 10.78 -1.54
CA PRO A 63 -9.59 9.69 -1.79
C PRO A 63 -8.94 8.30 -1.64
N VAL A 64 -7.62 8.21 -1.82
CA VAL A 64 -6.87 6.96 -1.68
C VAL A 64 -5.51 7.22 -1.04
N VAL A 65 -5.10 6.34 -0.12
CA VAL A 65 -3.77 6.37 0.50
C VAL A 65 -3.07 5.04 0.32
N ARG A 66 -1.88 5.09 -0.30
CA ARG A 66 -0.98 3.94 -0.41
C ARG A 66 -0.31 3.63 0.94
N PHE A 67 -0.21 2.35 1.33
CA PHE A 67 0.40 1.89 2.59
C PHE A 67 0.78 0.38 2.50
N PRO A 68 1.74 -0.15 3.28
CA PRO A 68 2.77 0.54 4.08
C PRO A 68 3.92 1.08 3.23
N GLY A 69 3.74 1.01 1.90
CA GLY A 69 4.66 1.01 0.78
C GLY A 69 6.03 1.65 0.89
N GLY A 70 6.46 2.12 -0.28
CA GLY A 70 7.82 2.56 -0.55
C GLY A 70 8.83 1.43 -0.35
N ASN A 71 10.08 1.80 -0.14
CA ASN A 71 11.16 0.86 -0.01
C ASN A 71 11.01 -0.03 1.24
N TYR A 72 10.32 0.48 2.27
CA TYR A 72 10.04 -0.23 3.51
C TYR A 72 9.35 -1.59 3.26
N VAL A 73 8.32 -1.62 2.40
CA VAL A 73 7.50 -2.84 2.22
C VAL A 73 8.30 -4.04 1.72
N SER A 74 9.38 -3.82 0.97
CA SER A 74 10.17 -4.88 0.34
C SER A 74 10.95 -5.74 1.34
N ASN A 75 11.03 -5.33 2.61
CA ASN A 75 11.64 -6.09 3.70
C ASN A 75 10.70 -6.32 4.91
N PHE A 76 9.41 -6.04 4.74
CA PHE A 76 8.40 -6.07 5.79
C PHE A 76 7.60 -7.39 5.84
N ASN A 77 7.36 -7.92 7.04
CA ASN A 77 6.42 -9.02 7.25
C ASN A 77 5.13 -8.47 7.86
N TRP A 78 4.02 -8.56 7.14
CA TRP A 78 2.74 -7.97 7.58
C TRP A 78 2.22 -8.56 8.90
N GLU A 79 2.57 -9.81 9.20
CA GLU A 79 2.22 -10.52 10.44
C GLU A 79 2.89 -9.90 11.67
N ASP A 80 4.06 -9.25 11.50
CA ASP A 80 4.73 -8.53 12.60
C ASP A 80 3.91 -7.29 13.04
N SER A 81 2.91 -6.87 12.25
CA SER A 81 2.13 -5.64 12.45
C SER A 81 0.69 -5.85 12.91
N ILE A 82 0.27 -7.09 13.19
CA ILE A 82 -1.10 -7.44 13.60
C ILE A 82 -1.14 -7.99 15.03
N GLY A 83 -2.34 -8.05 15.61
CA GLY A 83 -2.54 -8.62 16.95
C GLY A 83 -2.12 -7.67 18.07
N PRO A 84 -2.03 -8.16 19.32
CA PRO A 84 -1.71 -7.32 20.48
C PRO A 84 -0.35 -6.62 20.34
N LYS A 85 -0.33 -5.30 20.54
CA LYS A 85 0.85 -4.44 20.30
C LYS A 85 2.07 -4.85 21.13
N GLU A 86 1.85 -5.42 22.31
CA GLU A 86 2.87 -5.94 23.23
C GLU A 86 3.58 -7.20 22.73
N ASN A 87 2.96 -7.94 21.81
CA ASN A 87 3.52 -9.15 21.22
C ASN A 87 4.21 -8.90 19.87
N ARG A 88 4.09 -7.68 19.33
CA ARG A 88 4.68 -7.31 18.03
C ARG A 88 6.19 -7.11 18.17
N PRO A 89 7.01 -7.70 17.29
CA PRO A 89 8.45 -7.56 17.38
C PRO A 89 8.92 -6.21 16.85
N THR A 90 9.97 -5.65 17.46
CA THR A 90 10.74 -4.57 16.82
C THR A 90 11.62 -5.14 15.72
N ARG A 91 11.54 -4.58 14.52
CA ARG A 91 12.32 -5.01 13.34
C ARG A 91 13.29 -3.92 12.89
N LEU A 92 14.37 -4.34 12.25
CA LEU A 92 15.25 -3.44 11.53
C LEU A 92 14.70 -3.26 10.11
N ASP A 93 14.32 -2.05 9.75
CA ASP A 93 14.04 -1.67 8.36
C ASP A 93 15.36 -1.37 7.64
N LEU A 94 15.62 -2.15 6.59
CA LEU A 94 16.82 -2.03 5.78
C LEU A 94 16.76 -0.85 4.81
N ALA A 95 15.57 -0.42 4.39
CA ALA A 95 15.40 0.66 3.43
C ALA A 95 15.86 2.01 4.02
N TRP A 96 15.40 2.32 5.23
CA TRP A 96 15.66 3.59 5.89
C TRP A 96 16.61 3.48 7.08
N LYS A 97 17.18 2.28 7.31
CA LYS A 97 18.17 2.00 8.37
C LYS A 97 17.62 2.40 9.76
N ALA A 98 16.36 2.07 10.00
CA ALA A 98 15.62 2.46 11.18
C ALA A 98 15.10 1.22 11.94
N LEU A 99 14.78 1.40 13.22
CA LEU A 99 14.02 0.39 13.96
C LEU A 99 12.53 0.72 13.83
N ASP A 100 11.73 -0.26 13.40
CA ASP A 100 10.28 -0.18 13.43
C ASP A 100 9.74 -1.01 14.61
N PRO A 101 9.08 -0.38 15.60
CA PRO A 101 8.48 -1.09 16.73
C PRO A 101 7.15 -1.78 16.38
N ASN A 102 6.67 -1.66 15.13
CA ASN A 102 5.41 -2.24 14.63
C ASN A 102 4.16 -1.84 15.45
N GLN A 103 4.18 -0.67 16.08
CA GLN A 103 3.08 -0.17 16.92
C GLN A 103 1.92 0.41 16.09
N PHE A 104 2.20 0.82 14.86
CA PHE A 104 1.21 1.20 13.87
C PHE A 104 1.32 0.22 12.70
N GLY A 105 0.36 -0.67 12.57
CA GLY A 105 0.34 -1.74 11.58
C GLY A 105 -0.89 -1.70 10.69
N LEU A 106 -1.21 -2.86 10.13
CA LEU A 106 -2.32 -3.00 9.19
C LEU A 106 -3.65 -2.54 9.79
N GLN A 107 -4.01 -3.02 10.98
CA GLN A 107 -5.29 -2.68 11.62
C GLN A 107 -5.37 -1.21 11.99
N GLU A 108 -4.29 -0.64 12.53
CA GLU A 108 -4.25 0.79 12.87
C GLU A 108 -4.39 1.67 11.62
N PHE A 109 -3.74 1.30 10.50
CA PHE A 109 -3.92 1.99 9.22
C PHE A 109 -5.37 1.92 8.72
N MET A 110 -6.01 0.75 8.80
CA MET A 110 -7.40 0.59 8.37
C MET A 110 -8.37 1.42 9.20
N HIS A 111 -8.14 1.51 10.52
CA HIS A 111 -8.94 2.38 11.40
C HIS A 111 -8.71 3.85 11.09
N TRP A 112 -7.45 4.26 10.93
CA TRP A 112 -7.09 5.62 10.57
C TRP A 112 -7.71 6.03 9.21
N ALA A 113 -7.58 5.17 8.20
CA ALA A 113 -8.13 5.40 6.86
C ALA A 113 -9.65 5.62 6.91
N LYS A 114 -10.36 4.80 7.69
CA LYS A 114 -11.80 4.96 7.93
C LYS A 114 -12.13 6.29 8.63
N LYS A 115 -11.33 6.73 9.62
CA LYS A 115 -11.55 8.01 10.33
C LYS A 115 -11.31 9.24 9.46
N VAL A 116 -10.44 9.17 8.45
CA VAL A 116 -10.20 10.26 7.50
C VAL A 116 -10.99 10.12 6.21
N GLY A 117 -11.74 9.03 6.01
CA GLY A 117 -12.59 8.82 4.84
C GLY A 117 -11.82 8.53 3.55
N THR A 118 -10.62 7.96 3.64
CA THR A 118 -9.85 7.54 2.47
C THR A 118 -9.96 6.04 2.23
N GLU A 119 -9.91 5.63 0.97
CA GLU A 119 -9.75 4.22 0.61
C GLU A 119 -8.28 3.78 0.76
N PRO A 120 -8.02 2.54 1.20
CA PRO A 120 -6.67 1.99 1.27
C PRO A 120 -6.20 1.44 -0.08
N MET A 121 -4.95 1.75 -0.45
CA MET A 121 -4.18 1.01 -1.45
C MET A 121 -3.07 0.23 -0.73
N MET A 122 -3.26 -1.07 -0.54
CA MET A 122 -2.27 -1.90 0.17
C MET A 122 -1.16 -2.36 -0.77
N VAL A 123 0.08 -2.34 -0.28
CA VAL A 123 1.25 -2.81 -1.04
C VAL A 123 1.72 -4.15 -0.48
N ILE A 124 1.90 -5.12 -1.36
CA ILE A 124 2.36 -6.47 -1.04
C ILE A 124 3.88 -6.51 -1.12
N ASN A 125 4.53 -7.14 -0.15
CA ASN A 125 5.98 -7.37 -0.19
C ASN A 125 6.32 -8.42 -1.26
N LEU A 126 6.99 -7.98 -2.34
CA LEU A 126 7.58 -8.85 -3.37
C LEU A 126 9.12 -8.76 -3.40
N GLY A 127 9.73 -8.18 -2.37
CA GLY A 127 11.19 -8.14 -2.18
C GLY A 127 11.70 -9.46 -1.62
N ILE A 128 11.52 -9.65 -0.31
CA ILE A 128 11.92 -10.88 0.42
C ILE A 128 10.80 -11.92 0.54
N ARG A 129 9.57 -11.61 0.09
CA ARG A 129 8.39 -12.49 0.14
C ARG A 129 7.76 -12.63 -1.25
N GLY A 130 6.66 -13.38 -1.37
CA GLY A 130 6.00 -13.59 -2.65
C GLY A 130 4.57 -14.14 -2.54
N LEU A 131 4.28 -15.14 -3.37
CA LEU A 131 2.92 -15.64 -3.61
C LEU A 131 2.19 -16.14 -2.35
N ALA A 132 2.86 -16.93 -1.52
CA ALA A 132 2.21 -17.53 -0.35
C ALA A 132 1.73 -16.44 0.62
N GLU A 133 2.60 -15.46 0.86
CA GLU A 133 2.38 -14.38 1.81
C GLU A 133 1.37 -13.37 1.29
N ALA A 134 1.36 -13.12 -0.03
CA ALA A 134 0.36 -12.30 -0.69
C ALA A 134 -1.05 -12.91 -0.55
N LYS A 135 -1.19 -14.23 -0.82
CA LYS A 135 -2.45 -14.96 -0.67
C LYS A 135 -2.96 -14.87 0.77
N ASP A 136 -2.08 -15.08 1.74
CA ASP A 136 -2.43 -15.05 3.16
C ASP A 136 -2.84 -13.64 3.62
N LEU A 137 -2.14 -12.59 3.15
CA LEU A 137 -2.51 -11.21 3.45
C LEU A 137 -3.90 -10.85 2.91
N VAL A 138 -4.21 -11.23 1.66
CA VAL A 138 -5.53 -10.98 1.06
C VAL A 138 -6.62 -11.77 1.78
N GLU A 139 -6.37 -13.03 2.16
CA GLU A 139 -7.31 -13.81 2.97
C GLU A 139 -7.58 -13.13 4.32
N TYR A 140 -6.53 -12.72 5.03
CA TYR A 140 -6.64 -12.01 6.30
C TYR A 140 -7.47 -10.74 6.16
N CYS A 141 -7.21 -9.93 5.12
CA CYS A 141 -7.88 -8.64 4.94
C CYS A 141 -9.31 -8.75 4.45
N ASN A 142 -9.57 -9.62 3.46
CA ASN A 142 -10.79 -9.54 2.65
C ASN A 142 -11.73 -10.74 2.83
N HIS A 143 -11.28 -11.88 3.38
CA HIS A 143 -12.19 -13.02 3.53
C HIS A 143 -13.16 -12.80 4.71
N PRO A 144 -14.48 -13.01 4.55
CA PRO A 144 -15.48 -12.64 5.55
C PRO A 144 -15.39 -13.43 6.86
N GLY A 145 -14.93 -14.69 6.83
CA GLY A 145 -14.82 -15.53 8.02
C GLY A 145 -14.78 -17.02 7.69
N GLY A 146 -14.50 -17.86 8.69
CA GLY A 146 -14.52 -19.33 8.54
C GLY A 146 -13.20 -19.94 8.08
N SER A 147 -12.21 -19.12 7.75
CA SER A 147 -10.82 -19.55 7.52
C SER A 147 -9.93 -19.19 8.71
N THR A 148 -8.74 -19.79 8.79
CA THR A 148 -7.78 -19.48 9.87
C THR A 148 -7.42 -17.99 9.91
N LEU A 149 -7.10 -17.38 8.77
CA LEU A 149 -6.62 -15.99 8.75
C LEU A 149 -7.76 -14.97 8.89
N SER A 150 -8.93 -15.24 8.32
CA SER A 150 -10.10 -14.39 8.55
C SER A 150 -10.56 -14.43 10.01
N ASN A 151 -10.59 -15.61 10.63
CA ASN A 151 -10.91 -15.73 12.05
C ASN A 151 -9.82 -15.11 12.94
N LEU A 152 -8.55 -15.14 12.52
CA LEU A 152 -7.47 -14.44 13.19
C LEU A 152 -7.71 -12.91 13.16
N ARG A 153 -8.09 -12.34 12.01
CA ARG A 153 -8.48 -10.92 11.90
C ARG A 153 -9.60 -10.58 12.90
N LYS A 154 -10.66 -11.41 12.95
CA LYS A 154 -11.75 -11.24 13.92
C LYS A 154 -11.27 -11.27 15.36
N SER A 155 -10.37 -12.20 15.70
CA SER A 155 -9.80 -12.30 17.04
C SER A 155 -8.95 -11.09 17.44
N HIS A 156 -8.45 -10.32 16.46
CA HIS A 156 -7.75 -9.06 16.68
C HIS A 156 -8.70 -7.85 16.78
N GLY A 157 -10.02 -8.07 16.77
CA GLY A 157 -11.04 -7.04 16.95
C GLY A 157 -11.62 -6.46 15.66
N ALA A 158 -11.25 -6.98 14.49
CA ALA A 158 -11.81 -6.59 13.20
C ALA A 158 -12.77 -7.66 12.66
N GLU A 159 -14.03 -7.58 13.11
CA GLU A 159 -15.08 -8.55 12.78
C GLU A 159 -15.36 -8.62 11.28
N GLU A 160 -15.61 -7.47 10.67
CA GLU A 160 -15.82 -7.34 9.23
C GLU A 160 -14.50 -7.38 8.46
N SER A 161 -14.56 -7.80 7.19
CA SER A 161 -13.43 -7.67 6.28
C SER A 161 -13.08 -6.20 6.04
N TYR A 162 -11.81 -5.91 5.81
CA TYR A 162 -11.35 -4.58 5.41
C TYR A 162 -11.76 -4.21 3.97
N ALA A 163 -12.18 -5.19 3.16
CA ALA A 163 -12.70 -5.01 1.80
C ALA A 163 -11.77 -4.17 0.90
N ILE A 164 -10.46 -4.37 1.02
CA ILE A 164 -9.44 -3.58 0.33
C ILE A 164 -9.50 -3.90 -1.16
N ARG A 165 -9.75 -2.88 -1.99
CA ARG A 165 -9.97 -3.07 -3.43
C ARG A 165 -8.70 -2.97 -4.27
N LEU A 166 -7.80 -2.05 -3.92
CA LEU A 166 -6.63 -1.71 -4.72
C LEU A 166 -5.34 -2.22 -4.08
N TRP A 167 -4.57 -3.00 -4.84
CA TRP A 167 -3.34 -3.65 -4.36
C TRP A 167 -2.14 -3.35 -5.25
N GLY A 168 -1.06 -2.85 -4.64
CA GLY A 168 0.25 -2.72 -5.28
C GLY A 168 1.06 -4.01 -5.18
N LEU A 169 1.57 -4.49 -6.30
CA LEU A 169 2.39 -5.70 -6.39
C LEU A 169 3.87 -5.33 -6.20
N GLY A 170 4.34 -5.20 -4.96
CA GLY A 170 5.71 -4.77 -4.66
C GLY A 170 5.93 -3.26 -4.74
N ASN A 171 7.19 -2.85 -4.78
CA ASN A 171 7.61 -1.45 -4.92
C ASN A 171 8.89 -1.37 -5.75
N GLU A 172 8.88 -0.63 -6.87
CA GLU A 172 10.08 -0.15 -7.59
C GLU A 172 11.20 -1.21 -7.68
N MET A 173 10.84 -2.40 -8.15
CA MET A 173 11.72 -3.58 -8.08
C MET A 173 12.91 -3.49 -9.04
N ASP A 174 12.94 -2.48 -9.90
CA ASP A 174 13.99 -2.17 -10.87
C ASP A 174 15.17 -1.38 -10.29
N GLY A 175 14.98 -0.73 -9.14
CA GLY A 175 16.00 0.06 -8.49
C GLY A 175 17.08 -0.80 -7.82
N PRO A 176 18.39 -0.59 -8.08
CA PRO A 176 19.46 -1.39 -7.45
C PRO A 176 19.62 -1.15 -5.94
N TRP A 177 19.00 -0.09 -5.39
CA TRP A 177 18.93 0.15 -3.95
C TRP A 177 17.87 -0.70 -3.24
N GLN A 178 16.93 -1.26 -4.01
CA GLN A 178 15.75 -1.89 -3.46
C GLN A 178 16.04 -3.27 -2.89
N VAL A 179 15.57 -3.54 -1.67
CA VAL A 179 15.72 -4.87 -1.06
C VAL A 179 15.01 -5.90 -1.92
N GLY A 180 15.74 -6.90 -2.38
CA GLY A 180 15.20 -7.94 -3.25
C GLY A 180 14.94 -7.48 -4.69
N HIS A 181 15.63 -6.43 -5.16
CA HIS A 181 15.69 -6.00 -6.57
C HIS A 181 15.64 -7.17 -7.55
N LYS A 182 14.94 -6.98 -8.66
CA LYS A 182 14.70 -7.99 -9.70
C LYS A 182 14.92 -7.40 -11.08
N SER A 183 15.29 -8.25 -12.03
CA SER A 183 15.09 -7.95 -13.45
C SER A 183 13.60 -7.86 -13.81
N ALA A 184 13.27 -7.26 -14.96
CA ALA A 184 11.90 -7.14 -15.44
C ALA A 184 11.23 -8.52 -15.63
N GLU A 185 11.98 -9.52 -16.10
CA GLU A 185 11.51 -10.90 -16.27
C GLU A 185 11.17 -11.57 -14.93
N GLU A 186 12.07 -11.46 -13.95
CA GLU A 186 11.86 -12.02 -12.61
C GLU A 186 10.67 -11.36 -11.91
N TYR A 187 10.57 -10.03 -12.00
CA TYR A 187 9.46 -9.29 -11.41
C TYR A 187 8.15 -9.57 -12.15
N GLY A 188 8.13 -9.50 -13.48
CA GLY A 188 6.92 -9.75 -14.29
C GLY A 188 6.33 -11.13 -14.03
N ARG A 189 7.16 -12.18 -14.01
CA ARG A 189 6.71 -13.54 -13.66
C ARG A 189 6.15 -13.63 -12.24
N LEU A 190 6.82 -13.05 -11.25
CA LEU A 190 6.34 -13.05 -9.87
C LEU A 190 5.02 -12.29 -9.72
N ALA A 191 4.94 -11.07 -10.27
CA ALA A 191 3.75 -10.24 -10.24
C ALA A 191 2.57 -10.93 -10.93
N CYS A 192 2.80 -11.63 -12.04
CA CYS A 192 1.78 -12.42 -12.74
C CYS A 192 1.20 -13.52 -11.84
N GLU A 193 2.03 -14.37 -11.22
CA GLU A 193 1.52 -15.47 -10.40
C GLU A 193 0.84 -14.97 -9.11
N VAL A 194 1.38 -13.90 -8.50
CA VAL A 194 0.73 -13.23 -7.35
C VAL A 194 -0.62 -12.65 -7.76
N GLY A 195 -0.67 -11.88 -8.85
CA GLY A 195 -1.90 -11.26 -9.31
C GLY A 195 -2.96 -12.28 -9.68
N LYS A 196 -2.58 -13.40 -10.33
CA LYS A 196 -3.50 -14.52 -10.61
C LYS A 196 -4.14 -15.06 -9.35
N ALA A 197 -3.37 -15.28 -8.29
CA ALA A 197 -3.91 -15.79 -7.03
C ALA A 197 -4.89 -14.80 -6.39
N ILE A 198 -4.60 -13.50 -6.45
CA ILE A 198 -5.50 -12.45 -5.94
C ILE A 198 -6.79 -12.39 -6.76
N LYS A 199 -6.69 -12.49 -8.09
CA LYS A 199 -7.86 -12.49 -9.00
C LYS A 199 -8.70 -13.76 -8.91
N LEU A 200 -8.09 -14.90 -8.61
CA LEU A 200 -8.79 -16.14 -8.31
C LEU A 200 -9.53 -16.06 -6.96
N PHE A 201 -8.98 -15.32 -5.99
CA PHE A 201 -9.65 -15.03 -4.74
C PHE A 201 -10.86 -14.12 -4.96
N ASP A 202 -10.68 -13.01 -5.67
CA ASP A 202 -11.75 -12.09 -6.05
C ASP A 202 -11.39 -11.34 -7.35
N PRO A 203 -12.11 -11.59 -8.46
CA PRO A 203 -11.79 -10.98 -9.76
C PRO A 203 -12.08 -9.47 -9.81
N SER A 204 -12.83 -8.93 -8.84
CA SER A 204 -13.19 -7.51 -8.77
C SER A 204 -12.10 -6.62 -8.18
N LEU A 205 -11.06 -7.21 -7.58
CA LEU A 205 -9.92 -6.47 -7.04
C LEU A 205 -9.07 -5.84 -8.14
N GLU A 206 -8.52 -4.66 -7.89
CA GLU A 206 -7.66 -3.92 -8.81
C GLU A 206 -6.19 -4.10 -8.39
N LEU A 207 -5.32 -4.37 -9.36
CA LEU A 207 -3.90 -4.64 -9.15
C LEU A 207 -3.04 -3.60 -9.87
N VAL A 208 -1.94 -3.20 -9.24
CA VAL A 208 -0.96 -2.26 -9.79
C VAL A 208 0.40 -2.94 -9.86
N ALA A 209 0.85 -3.26 -11.07
CA ALA A 209 2.23 -3.64 -11.33
C ALA A 209 3.13 -2.39 -11.25
N CYS A 210 4.36 -2.54 -10.76
CA CYS A 210 5.34 -1.47 -10.64
C CYS A 210 6.02 -1.23 -11.98
N GLY A 211 5.96 0.02 -12.45
CA GLY A 211 6.84 0.51 -13.50
C GLY A 211 8.25 0.81 -13.00
N SER A 212 9.03 1.46 -13.86
CA SER A 212 10.37 1.96 -13.55
C SER A 212 10.33 3.00 -12.44
N SER A 213 11.34 3.00 -11.57
CA SER A 213 11.46 3.94 -10.44
C SER A 213 11.46 5.42 -10.88
N HIS A 214 12.03 5.72 -12.07
CA HIS A 214 12.07 7.06 -12.64
C HIS A 214 12.38 7.02 -14.15
N PRO A 215 12.08 8.08 -14.94
CA PRO A 215 12.28 8.07 -16.40
C PRO A 215 13.75 8.00 -16.87
N TYR A 216 14.70 8.16 -15.95
CA TYR A 216 16.14 8.02 -16.24
C TYR A 216 16.70 6.62 -15.97
N MET A 217 15.85 5.64 -15.62
CA MET A 217 16.32 4.27 -15.38
C MET A 217 16.85 3.68 -16.69
N PRO A 218 18.00 2.97 -16.68
CA PRO A 218 18.53 2.35 -17.90
C PRO A 218 17.57 1.33 -18.53
N THR A 219 16.64 0.79 -17.73
CA THR A 219 15.61 -0.16 -18.13
C THR A 219 14.33 0.51 -18.64
N PHE A 220 14.16 1.83 -18.52
CA PHE A 220 12.97 2.53 -19.00
C PHE A 220 13.03 2.76 -20.53
N PRO A 221 11.95 2.50 -21.30
CA PRO A 221 10.65 1.96 -20.90
C PRO A 221 10.51 0.44 -21.08
N GLN A 222 11.62 -0.27 -21.34
CA GLN A 222 11.62 -1.72 -21.60
C GLN A 222 11.11 -2.52 -20.39
N TRP A 223 11.34 -2.02 -19.18
CA TRP A 223 10.81 -2.59 -17.95
C TRP A 223 9.30 -2.73 -18.01
N GLU A 224 8.59 -1.64 -18.33
CA GLU A 224 7.14 -1.61 -18.42
C GLU A 224 6.63 -2.57 -19.49
N GLU A 225 7.27 -2.59 -20.67
CA GLU A 225 6.90 -3.50 -21.75
C GLU A 225 6.98 -4.97 -21.30
N THR A 226 8.12 -5.39 -20.76
CA THR A 226 8.32 -6.78 -20.31
C THR A 226 7.38 -7.15 -19.17
N VAL A 227 7.23 -6.28 -18.17
CA VAL A 227 6.36 -6.56 -17.03
C VAL A 227 4.91 -6.69 -17.47
N LEU A 228 4.42 -5.77 -18.30
CA LEU A 228 3.06 -5.80 -18.81
C LEU A 228 2.81 -7.02 -19.70
N ASP A 229 3.79 -7.47 -20.50
CA ASP A 229 3.66 -8.70 -21.29
C ASP A 229 3.42 -9.94 -20.41
N HIS A 230 4.06 -10.01 -19.23
CA HIS A 230 3.79 -11.06 -18.26
C HIS A 230 2.44 -10.93 -17.55
N THR A 231 1.99 -9.71 -17.28
CA THR A 231 0.84 -9.45 -16.39
C THR A 231 -0.44 -9.04 -17.12
N TYR A 232 -0.45 -8.95 -18.45
CA TYR A 232 -1.59 -8.40 -19.21
C TYR A 232 -2.92 -9.13 -18.96
N GLU A 233 -2.88 -10.46 -18.83
CA GLU A 233 -4.06 -11.32 -18.66
C GLU A 233 -4.55 -11.44 -17.20
N VAL A 234 -3.93 -10.70 -16.28
CA VAL A 234 -4.17 -10.78 -14.83
C VAL A 234 -4.90 -9.55 -14.33
#